data_AF-A0A7W1IX47-F1
#
_entry.id   AF-A0A7W1IX47-F1
#
_cell.length_a   1.000
_cell.length_b   1.000
_cell.length_c   1.000
_cell.angle_alpha   90.00
_cell.angle_beta   90.00
_cell.angle_gamma   90.00
#
_symmetry.space_group_name_H-M   'P 1'
#
loop_
_entity.id
_entity.type
_entity.pdbx_description
1 polymer ?
#
loop_
_entity_poly.entity_id
_entity_poly.type
_entity_poly.pdbx_seq_one_letter_code
_entity_poly.pdbx_strand_id
1 'polypeptide(L)'
;MKLNSSTALQKFENHVAVPFQLYNSLFTSLPFNRIEKTDILLSLFLNNCEEGYDEQQSPLKIVEDFFNNHTSIKTEAEKMDLLFRFV
;
A
#
# COMPACT_ATOMS: atom_id res chain seq x y z
N MET A 1 -0.91 -46.73 20.98
CA MET A 1 0.00 -46.11 20.01
C MET A 1 -0.14 -44.60 20.13
N LYS A 2 0.72 -43.93 20.89
CA LYS A 2 0.65 -42.46 21.07
C LYS A 2 1.13 -41.81 19.77
N LEU A 3 0.28 -41.05 19.10
CA LEU A 3 0.68 -40.24 17.94
C LEU A 3 1.79 -39.29 18.39
N ASN A 4 2.91 -39.30 17.67
CA ASN A 4 4.06 -38.42 17.89
C ASN A 4 3.72 -36.97 17.50
N SER A 5 2.87 -36.31 18.29
CA SER A 5 2.48 -34.91 18.10
C SER A 5 3.68 -33.96 18.16
N SER A 6 4.74 -34.31 18.90
CA SER A 6 5.97 -33.51 19.00
C SER A 6 6.72 -33.39 17.68
N THR A 7 6.82 -34.45 16.87
CA THR A 7 7.57 -34.41 15.61
C THR A 7 6.80 -33.71 14.49
N ALA A 8 5.47 -33.83 14.46
CA ALA A 8 4.65 -33.09 13.50
C ALA A 8 4.66 -31.59 13.83
N LEU A 9 4.51 -31.24 15.11
CA LEU A 9 4.58 -29.85 15.57
C LEU A 9 5.95 -29.25 15.31
N GLN A 10 7.03 -29.98 15.64
CA GLN A 10 8.39 -29.51 15.43
C GLN A 10 8.74 -29.35 13.94
N LYS A 11 8.19 -30.21 13.06
CA LYS A 11 8.31 -30.02 11.61
C LYS A 11 7.56 -28.78 11.14
N PHE A 12 6.36 -28.54 11.64
CA PHE A 12 5.60 -27.33 11.32
C PHE A 12 6.31 -26.06 11.81
N GLU A 13 6.83 -26.07 13.03
CA GLU A 13 7.59 -24.94 13.57
C GLU A 13 8.82 -24.62 12.70
N ASN A 14 9.62 -25.63 12.37
CA ASN A 14 10.86 -25.44 11.61
C ASN A 14 10.64 -25.07 10.14
N HIS A 15 9.60 -25.61 9.50
CA HIS A 15 9.42 -25.45 8.05
C HIS A 15 8.34 -24.43 7.66
N VAL A 16 7.50 -23.99 8.60
CA VAL A 16 6.39 -23.08 8.33
C VAL A 16 6.42 -21.87 9.24
N ALA A 17 6.31 -22.07 10.57
CA ALA A 17 6.14 -20.97 11.51
C ALA A 17 7.37 -20.05 11.58
N VAL A 18 8.56 -20.63 11.75
CA VAL A 18 9.82 -19.85 11.85
C VAL A 18 10.12 -19.09 10.56
N PRO A 19 10.08 -19.71 9.36
CA PRO A 19 10.25 -18.97 8.11
C PRO A 19 9.21 -17.86 7.93
N PHE A 20 7.94 -18.14 8.20
CA PHE A 20 6.87 -17.14 8.09
C PHE A 20 7.11 -15.93 9.01
N GLN A 21 7.48 -16.16 10.27
CA GLN A 21 7.80 -15.09 11.21
C GLN A 21 9.04 -14.29 10.80
N LEU A 22 10.07 -14.96 10.26
CA LEU A 22 11.27 -14.33 9.71
C LEU A 22 10.92 -13.43 8.54
N TYR A 23 10.17 -13.95 7.55
CA TYR A 23 9.74 -13.16 6.39
C TYR A 23 8.85 -12.00 6.82
N ASN A 24 7.87 -12.21 7.70
CA ASN A 24 7.02 -11.13 8.20
C ASN A 24 7.82 -10.07 8.95
N SER A 25 8.75 -10.47 9.82
CA SER A 25 9.62 -9.52 10.53
C SER A 25 10.50 -8.75 9.55
N LEU A 26 11.01 -9.41 8.51
CA LEU A 26 11.81 -8.79 7.47
C LEU A 26 10.97 -7.78 6.67
N PHE A 27 9.80 -8.16 6.18
CA PHE A 27 8.90 -7.28 5.41
C PHE A 27 8.31 -6.13 6.23
N THR A 28 8.04 -6.33 7.52
CA THR A 28 7.59 -5.24 8.42
C THR A 28 8.72 -4.31 8.83
N SER A 29 9.96 -4.79 8.88
CA SER A 29 11.15 -3.98 9.14
C SER A 29 11.73 -3.31 7.89
N LEU A 30 11.33 -3.73 6.69
CA LEU A 30 11.69 -3.03 5.46
C LEU A 30 11.13 -1.61 5.59
N PRO A 31 11.97 -0.60 5.39
CA PRO A 31 11.56 0.79 5.49
C PRO A 31 10.60 1.08 4.34
N PHE A 32 9.31 0.84 4.55
CA PHE A 32 8.24 1.51 3.83
C PHE A 32 8.20 2.97 4.30
N ASN A 33 9.30 3.70 4.14
CA ASN A 33 9.51 5.09 4.56
C ASN A 33 8.62 6.08 3.79
N ARG A 34 7.57 5.62 3.12
CA ARG A 34 6.62 6.47 2.39
C ARG A 34 5.15 6.15 2.68
N ILE A 35 4.82 5.14 3.49
CA ILE A 35 3.42 4.78 3.74
C ILE A 35 2.70 5.78 4.66
N GLU A 36 3.42 6.62 5.42
CA GLU A 36 2.81 7.47 6.46
C GLU A 36 1.80 8.53 5.96
N LYS A 37 1.59 8.69 4.64
CA LYS A 37 0.53 9.58 4.10
C LYS A 37 -0.26 9.01 2.91
N THR A 38 0.00 7.78 2.46
CA THR A 38 -0.67 7.25 1.26
C THR A 38 -2.17 7.09 1.50
N ASP A 39 -2.58 6.61 2.69
CA ASP A 39 -3.99 6.37 3.01
C ASP A 39 -4.83 7.65 3.00
N ILE A 40 -4.26 8.76 3.51
CA ILE A 40 -4.90 10.07 3.50
C ILE A 40 -4.96 10.63 2.08
N LEU A 41 -3.86 10.53 1.33
CA LEU A 41 -3.80 11.02 -0.06
C LEU A 41 -4.72 10.23 -0.97
N LEU A 42 -4.86 8.92 -0.77
CA LEU A 42 -5.78 8.07 -1.52
C LEU A 42 -7.23 8.44 -1.21
N SER A 43 -7.56 8.66 0.06
CA SER A 43 -8.90 9.09 0.47
C SER A 43 -9.26 10.47 -0.10
N LEU A 44 -8.30 11.40 -0.12
CA LEU A 44 -8.46 12.72 -0.73
C LEU A 44 -8.59 12.62 -2.25
N PHE A 45 -7.79 11.75 -2.89
CA PHE A 45 -7.84 11.53 -4.32
C PHE A 45 -9.20 10.95 -4.73
N LEU A 46 -9.73 9.98 -3.98
CA LEU A 46 -11.06 9.41 -4.19
C LEU A 46 -12.16 10.47 -4.10
N ASN A 47 -12.16 11.30 -3.04
CA ASN A 47 -13.13 12.40 -2.93
C ASN A 47 -13.05 13.36 -4.12
N ASN A 48 -11.83 13.74 -4.53
CA ASN A 48 -11.64 14.62 -5.68
C ASN A 48 -12.16 13.98 -6.98
N CYS A 49 -11.99 12.67 -7.15
CA CYS A 49 -12.56 11.93 -8.27
C CYS A 49 -14.09 11.92 -8.25
N GLU A 50 -14.71 11.68 -7.10
CA GLU A 50 -16.18 11.68 -6.95
C GLU A 50 -16.76 13.08 -7.25
N GLU A 51 -16.23 14.12 -6.62
CA GLU A 51 -16.67 15.51 -6.82
C GLU A 51 -16.46 15.96 -8.27
N GLY A 52 -15.27 15.75 -8.84
CA GLY A 52 -14.97 16.15 -10.21
C GLY A 52 -15.77 15.37 -11.25
N TYR A 53 -16.08 14.10 -11.00
CA TYR A 53 -16.94 13.30 -11.87
C TYR A 53 -18.39 13.78 -11.85
N ASP A 54 -18.93 14.10 -10.67
CA ASP A 54 -20.27 14.66 -10.51
C ASP A 54 -20.41 16.02 -11.22
N GLU A 55 -19.32 16.81 -11.25
CA GLU A 55 -19.21 18.06 -12.02
C GLU A 55 -18.93 17.86 -13.52
N GLN A 56 -18.91 16.62 -14.01
CA GLN A 56 -18.62 16.27 -15.42
C GLN A 56 -17.24 16.73 -15.91
N GLN A 57 -16.26 16.84 -15.00
CA GLN A 57 -14.90 17.17 -15.35
C GLN A 57 -14.21 16.00 -16.06
N SER A 58 -13.21 16.31 -16.89
CA SER A 58 -12.43 15.28 -17.56
C SER A 58 -11.49 14.59 -16.56
N PRO A 59 -11.19 13.29 -16.74
CA PRO A 59 -10.26 12.57 -15.85
C PRO A 59 -8.88 13.25 -15.74
N LEU A 60 -8.38 13.82 -16.84
CA LEU A 60 -7.13 14.58 -16.86
C LEU A 60 -7.19 15.78 -15.91
N LYS A 61 -8.29 16.53 -15.95
CA LYS A 61 -8.48 17.71 -15.11
C LYS A 61 -8.56 17.33 -13.62
N ILE A 62 -9.33 16.30 -13.29
CA ILE A 62 -9.48 15.79 -11.92
C ILE A 62 -8.11 15.42 -11.33
N VAL A 63 -7.29 14.69 -12.10
CA VAL A 63 -5.96 14.28 -11.67
C VAL A 63 -5.03 15.49 -11.49
N GLU A 64 -5.03 16.42 -12.45
CA GLU A 64 -4.23 17.65 -12.35
C GLU A 64 -4.62 18.50 -11.13
N ASP A 65 -5.91 18.71 -10.92
CA ASP A 65 -6.45 19.49 -9.80
C ASP A 65 -6.08 18.86 -8.45
N PHE A 66 -6.10 17.53 -8.35
CA PHE A 66 -5.64 16.83 -7.15
C PHE A 66 -4.17 17.15 -6.83
N PHE A 67 -3.28 17.01 -7.82
CA PHE A 67 -1.86 17.27 -7.60
C PHE A 67 -1.59 18.74 -7.26
N ASN A 68 -2.30 19.66 -7.90
CA ASN A 68 -2.14 21.10 -7.69
C ASN A 68 -2.63 21.55 -6.30
N ASN A 69 -3.75 21.00 -5.82
CA ASN A 69 -4.42 21.48 -4.61
C ASN A 69 -4.00 20.73 -3.34
N HIS A 70 -3.57 19.48 -3.45
CA HIS A 70 -3.33 18.60 -2.29
C HIS A 70 -1.90 18.10 -2.15
N THR A 71 -1.03 18.38 -3.12
CA THR A 71 0.37 17.91 -3.08
C THR A 71 1.35 19.03 -3.45
N SER A 72 2.61 18.84 -3.07
CA SER A 72 3.73 19.69 -3.53
C SER A 72 4.50 19.07 -4.71
N ILE A 73 3.97 18.00 -5.31
CA ILE A 73 4.62 17.24 -6.37
C ILE A 73 4.55 18.03 -7.68
N LYS A 74 5.68 18.16 -8.37
CA LYS A 74 5.75 18.96 -9.61
C LYS A 74 6.22 18.16 -10.82
N THR A 75 6.97 17.09 -10.60
CA THR A 75 7.53 16.32 -11.72
C THR A 75 6.60 15.19 -12.12
N GLU A 76 6.53 14.92 -13.43
CA GLU A 76 5.70 13.84 -13.96
C GLU A 76 6.13 12.46 -13.42
N ALA A 77 7.43 12.25 -13.18
CA ALA A 77 7.93 11.01 -12.60
C ALA A 77 7.38 10.77 -11.18
N GLU A 78 7.37 11.81 -10.34
CA GLU A 78 6.81 11.73 -8.97
C GLU A 78 5.29 11.58 -8.97
N LYS A 79 4.58 12.22 -9.91
CA LYS A 79 3.13 12.03 -10.09
C LYS A 79 2.84 10.56 -10.42
N MET A 80 3.59 10.00 -11.36
CA MET A 80 3.45 8.60 -11.76
C MET A 80 3.73 7.65 -10.60
N ASP A 81 4.82 7.89 -9.85
CA ASP A 81 5.17 7.11 -8.65
C ASP A 81 4.03 7.12 -7.62
N LEU A 82 3.42 8.28 -7.36
CA LEU A 82 2.29 8.37 -6.43
C LEU A 82 1.06 7.60 -6.93
N LEU A 83 0.68 7.79 -8.20
CA LEU A 83 -0.48 7.10 -8.78
C LEU A 83 -0.30 5.57 -8.75
N PHE A 84 0.89 5.06 -9.04
CA PHE A 84 1.17 3.62 -8.94
C PHE A 84 1.11 3.09 -7.51
N ARG A 85 1.30 3.96 -6.51
CA ARG A 85 1.18 3.58 -5.09
C ARG A 85 -0.27 3.58 -4.59
N PHE A 86 -1.22 4.08 -5.38
CA PHE A 86 -2.65 3.99 -5.11
C PHE A 86 -3.28 2.67 -5.60
N VAL A 87 -2.55 1.88 -6.39
CA VAL A 87 -2.95 0.57 -6.93
C VAL A 87 -2.28 -0.55 -6.13
#